data_AF-A0AAV9WR36-F1
#
_entry.id   AF-A0AAV9WR36-F1
#
_cell.length_a   1.000
_cell.length_b   1.000
_cell.length_c   1.000
_cell.angle_alpha   90.00
_cell.angle_beta   90.00
_cell.angle_gamma   90.00
#
_symmetry.space_group_name_H-M   'P 1'
#
loop_
_entity.id
_entity.type
_entity.pdbx_description
1 polymer ?
#
loop_
_entity_poly.entity_id
_entity_poly.type
_entity_poly.pdbx_seq_one_letter_code
_entity_poly.pdbx_strand_id
1 'polypeptide(L)'
;MSSRGTPAAAGGGGNSAARQVIDILHEISTLLNTKLDRTTLSLCVSLIENGVNPEALAAVIKELRKEGERLQEEDDDDDDDDDDDDDDDDDE
;
A
#
# COMPACT_ATOMS: atom_id res chain seq x y z
N MET A 1 53.54 -27.29 -0.31
CA MET A 1 53.00 -26.44 0.78
C MET A 1 52.27 -25.22 0.21
N SER A 2 51.34 -25.45 -0.74
CA SER A 2 50.68 -24.36 -1.48
C SER A 2 49.72 -23.59 -0.59
N SER A 3 50.16 -22.42 -0.15
CA SER A 3 49.38 -21.39 0.50
C SER A 3 48.85 -20.41 -0.55
N ARG A 4 47.53 -20.31 -0.66
CA ARG A 4 46.72 -19.09 -0.87
C ARG A 4 45.30 -19.47 -1.29
N GLY A 5 44.48 -19.80 -0.31
CA GLY A 5 43.04 -19.57 -0.41
C GLY A 5 42.75 -18.21 0.22
N THR A 6 42.42 -17.22 -0.60
CA THR A 6 41.77 -15.98 -0.14
C THR A 6 40.27 -16.26 0.01
N PRO A 7 39.64 -16.08 1.17
CA PRO A 7 38.19 -15.98 1.22
C PRO A 7 37.80 -14.55 0.87
N ALA A 8 37.22 -14.37 -0.32
CA ALA A 8 36.44 -13.19 -0.65
C ALA A 8 35.09 -13.29 0.08
N ALA A 9 34.99 -12.70 1.27
CA ALA A 9 33.73 -12.60 1.99
C ALA A 9 33.67 -11.24 2.70
N ALA A 10 32.92 -10.29 2.12
CA ALA A 10 32.25 -9.20 2.83
C ALA A 10 31.56 -8.27 1.82
N GLY A 11 30.31 -8.56 1.47
CA GLY A 11 29.53 -7.70 0.55
C GLY A 11 28.02 -7.71 0.77
N GLY A 12 27.53 -8.15 1.94
CA GLY A 12 26.09 -8.36 2.17
C GLY A 12 25.47 -7.58 3.35
N GLY A 13 26.21 -6.66 3.99
CA GLY A 13 25.76 -6.04 5.25
C GLY A 13 24.73 -4.91 5.11
N GLY A 14 24.72 -4.19 3.99
CA GLY A 14 23.89 -2.97 3.83
C GLY A 14 22.42 -3.23 3.55
N ASN A 15 22.09 -4.27 2.78
CA ASN A 15 20.71 -4.57 2.38
C ASN A 15 19.87 -5.14 3.55
N SER A 16 20.53 -5.84 4.49
CA SER A 16 19.89 -6.46 5.64
C SER A 16 19.34 -5.46 6.64
N ALA A 17 20.03 -4.33 6.85
CA ALA A 17 19.61 -3.31 7.83
C ALA A 17 18.36 -2.55 7.37
N ALA A 18 18.32 -2.12 6.11
CA ALA A 18 17.16 -1.42 5.55
C ALA A 18 15.89 -2.29 5.57
N ARG A 19 16.04 -3.59 5.27
CA ARG A 19 14.94 -4.55 5.30
C ARG A 19 14.39 -4.73 6.72
N GLN A 20 15.29 -4.85 7.70
CA GLN A 20 14.92 -4.96 9.11
C GLN A 20 14.21 -3.71 9.64
N VAL A 21 14.62 -2.52 9.20
CA VAL A 21 13.92 -1.26 9.56
C VAL A 21 12.49 -1.28 9.03
N ILE A 22 12.27 -1.64 7.76
CA ILE A 22 10.93 -1.72 7.18
C ILE A 22 10.09 -2.79 7.88
N ASP A 23 10.67 -3.93 8.27
CA ASP A 23 9.98 -4.97 9.04
C ASP A 23 9.45 -4.43 10.38
N ILE A 24 10.31 -3.74 11.14
CA ILE A 24 9.93 -3.15 12.43
C ILE A 24 8.85 -2.07 12.24
N LEU A 25 9.02 -1.19 11.26
CA LEU A 25 8.04 -0.13 10.98
C LEU A 25 6.68 -0.72 10.55
N HIS A 26 6.67 -1.83 9.80
CA HIS A 26 5.44 -2.48 9.40
C HIS A 26 4.73 -3.16 10.58
N GLU A 27 5.47 -3.74 11.52
CA GLU A 27 4.92 -4.27 12.77
C GLU A 27 4.26 -3.15 13.60
N ILE A 28 4.94 -2.01 13.75
CA ILE A 28 4.37 -0.81 14.42
C ILE A 28 3.10 -0.33 13.70
N SER A 29 3.13 -0.24 12.37
CA SER A 29 1.98 0.14 11.53
C SER A 29 0.77 -0.78 11.76
N THR A 30 1.02 -2.09 11.90
CA THR A 30 -0.01 -3.10 12.15
C THR A 30 -0.60 -2.94 13.55
N LEU A 31 0.23 -2.78 14.57
CA LEU A 31 -0.20 -2.56 15.95
C LEU A 31 -1.04 -1.29 16.12
N LEU A 32 -0.69 -0.23 15.38
CA LEU A 32 -1.45 1.03 15.35
C LEU A 32 -2.64 1.02 14.38
N ASN A 33 -2.88 -0.11 13.70
CA ASN A 33 -3.96 -0.29 12.75
C ASN A 33 -4.03 0.81 11.66
N THR A 34 -2.88 1.28 11.18
CA THR A 34 -2.84 2.33 10.13
C THR A 34 -3.25 1.81 8.75
N LYS A 35 -3.31 0.47 8.61
CA LYS A 35 -3.62 -0.24 7.37
C LYS A 35 -2.67 0.12 6.22
N LEU A 36 -1.39 0.39 6.51
CA LEU A 36 -0.37 0.59 5.48
C LEU A 36 0.34 -0.74 5.21
N ASP A 37 0.26 -1.22 3.97
CA ASP A 37 1.05 -2.37 3.52
C ASP A 37 2.53 -1.99 3.39
N ARG A 38 3.38 -3.02 3.25
CA ARG A 38 4.84 -2.85 3.18
C ARG A 38 5.29 -1.93 2.05
N THR A 39 4.60 -1.97 0.91
CA THR A 39 4.96 -1.16 -0.26
C THR A 39 4.64 0.30 0.00
N THR A 40 3.42 0.59 0.44
CA THR A 40 2.99 1.97 0.76
C THR A 40 3.83 2.55 1.90
N LEU A 41 4.14 1.76 2.93
CA LEU A 41 4.99 2.20 4.03
C LEU A 41 6.41 2.55 3.54
N SER A 42 7.01 1.72 2.67
CA SER A 42 8.33 2.01 2.09
C SER A 42 8.33 3.29 1.26
N LEU A 43 7.23 3.57 0.54
CA LEU A 43 7.07 4.81 -0.21
C LEU A 43 6.96 6.02 0.73
N CYS A 44 6.17 5.90 1.80
CA CYS A 44 6.03 6.96 2.81
C CYS A 44 7.37 7.30 3.45
N VAL A 45 8.17 6.29 3.82
CA VAL A 45 9.52 6.48 4.34
C VAL A 45 10.39 7.22 3.32
N SER A 46 10.37 6.81 2.06
CA SER A 46 11.14 7.47 0.99
C SER A 46 10.73 8.94 0.82
N LEU A 47 9.43 9.26 0.87
CA LEU A 47 8.94 10.63 0.77
C LEU A 47 9.41 11.48 1.95
N ILE A 48 9.35 10.93 3.17
CA ILE A 48 9.81 11.61 4.39
C ILE A 48 11.32 11.84 4.35
N GLU A 49 12.10 10.87 3.88
CA GLU A 49 13.55 11.00 3.68
C GLU A 49 13.90 12.08 2.63
N ASN A 50 13.01 12.33 1.67
CA ASN A 50 13.11 13.43 0.71
C ASN A 50 12.60 14.79 1.25
N GLY A 51 12.24 14.86 2.53
CA GLY A 51 11.85 16.11 3.21
C GLY A 51 10.36 16.43 3.18
N VAL A 52 9.50 15.48 2.77
CA VAL A 52 8.05 15.65 2.87
C VAL A 52 7.62 15.64 4.34
N ASN A 53 6.74 16.58 4.72
CA ASN A 53 6.18 16.63 6.06
C ASN A 53 5.27 15.41 6.32
N PRO A 54 5.50 14.62 7.38
CA PRO A 54 4.73 13.40 7.67
C PRO A 54 3.26 13.67 8.01
N GLU A 55 2.94 14.79 8.65
CA GLU A 55 1.57 15.19 8.99
C GLU A 55 0.78 15.54 7.73
N ALA A 56 1.39 16.29 6.81
CA ALA A 56 0.79 16.62 5.52
C ALA A 56 0.60 15.36 4.66
N LEU A 57 1.59 14.47 4.63
CA LEU A 57 1.48 13.19 3.93
C LEU A 57 0.34 12.32 4.48
N ALA A 58 0.20 12.26 5.81
CA ALA A 58 -0.90 11.53 6.44
C ALA A 58 -2.28 12.12 6.07
N ALA A 59 -2.40 13.45 5.96
CA ALA A 59 -3.62 14.09 5.51
C ALA A 59 -3.97 13.69 4.07
N VAL A 60 -2.99 13.71 3.16
CA VAL A 60 -3.17 13.29 1.76
C VAL A 60 -3.58 11.82 1.65
N ILE A 61 -2.93 10.92 2.40
CA ILE A 61 -3.29 9.49 2.38
C ILE A 61 -4.74 9.27 2.84
N LYS A 62 -5.18 9.99 3.87
CA LYS A 62 -6.57 9.90 4.35
C LYS A 62 -7.57 10.38 3.30
N GLU A 63 -7.27 11.50 2.66
CA GLU A 63 -8.15 12.06 1.62
C GLU A 63 -8.26 11.12 0.42
N LEU A 64 -7.13 10.57 -0.06
CA LEU A 64 -7.12 9.62 -1.18
C LEU A 64 -7.89 8.33 -0.88
N ARG A 65 -7.82 7.83 0.37
CA ARG A 65 -8.59 6.65 0.78
C ARG A 65 -10.09 6.93 0.77
N LYS A 66 -10.49 8.06 1.34
CA LYS A 66 -11.89 8.48 1.36
C LYS A 66 -12.45 8.67 -0.06
N GLU A 67 -11.67 9.27 -0.95
CA GLU A 67 -12.08 9.45 -2.35
C GLU A 67 -12.18 8.11 -3.09
N GLY A 68 -11.24 7.18 -2.84
CA GLY A 68 -11.31 5.85 -3.43
C GLY A 68 -12.52 5.01 -2.96
N GLU A 69 -12.95 5.19 -1.71
CA GLU A 69 -14.19 4.58 -1.18
C GLU A 69 -15.42 5.17 -1.89
N ARG A 70 -15.48 6.49 -2.03
CA ARG A 70 -16.60 7.18 -2.68
C ARG A 70 -16.78 6.81 -4.15
N LEU A 71 -15.68 6.65 -4.89
CA LEU A 71 -15.73 6.24 -6.30
C LEU A 71 -16.21 4.79 -6.46
N GLN A 72 -15.92 3.91 -5.49
CA GLN A 72 -16.44 2.53 -5.52
C GLN A 72 -17.95 2.49 -5.27
N GLU A 73 -18.46 3.34 -4.37
CA GLU A 73 -19.90 3.45 -4.12
C GLU A 73 -20.65 3.98 -5.36
N GLU A 74 -20.08 4.97 -6.07
CA GLU A 74 -20.68 5.53 -7.29
C GLU A 74 -20.74 4.50 -8.45
N ASP A 75 -19.74 3.61 -8.57
CA ASP A 75 -19.73 2.56 -9.60
C ASP A 75 -20.74 1.42 -9.30
N ASP A 76 -21.04 1.15 -8.03
CA ASP A 76 -21.97 0.07 -7.62
C ASP A 76 -23.46 0.47 -7.79
N ASP A 77 -23.80 1.77 -7.73
CA ASP A 77 -25.18 2.28 -7.85
C ASP A 77 -25.70 2.30 -9.32
N ASP A 78 -24.83 2.29 -10.33
CA ASP A 78 -25.20 2.34 -11.76
C ASP A 78 -25.65 0.97 -12.32
N ASP A 79 -25.40 -0.15 -11.62
CA ASP A 79 -25.74 -1.52 -12.06
C ASP A 79 -27.17 -1.97 -11.65
N ASP A 80 -27.90 -1.20 -10.84
CA ASP A 80 -29.23 -1.54 -10.31
C ASP A 80 -30.42 -0.97 -11.13
N ASP A 81 -30.17 -0.21 -12.21
CA ASP A 81 -31.20 0.47 -13.02
C ASP A 81 -31.68 -0.32 -14.28
N ASP A 82 -31.22 -1.56 -14.51
CA ASP A 82 -31.48 -2.33 -15.74
C ASP A 82 -32.59 -3.42 -15.65
N ASP A 83 -33.35 -3.52 -14.55
CA ASP A 83 -34.30 -4.64 -14.31
C ASP A 83 -35.82 -4.32 -14.47
N ASP A 84 -36.21 -3.15 -15.00
CA ASP A 84 -37.64 -2.73 -15.07
C ASP A 84 -38.30 -2.79 -16.47
N ASP A 85 -37.64 -3.32 -17.50
CA ASP A 85 -38.22 -3.47 -18.84
C ASP A 85 -38.23 -4.94 -19.27
N ASP A 86 -39.30 -5.70 -18.95
CA ASP A 86 -39.88 -6.77 -19.79
C ASP A 86 -40.82 -7.65 -18.95
N ASP A 87 -42.09 -7.28 -18.84
CA ASP A 87 -43.24 -8.23 -18.80
C ASP A 87 -44.61 -7.50 -18.86
N ASP A 88 -44.67 -6.34 -19.53
CA ASP A 88 -45.92 -5.83 -20.14
C ASP A 88 -46.02 -6.46 -21.54
N ASP A 89 -46.75 -7.56 -21.68
CA ASP A 89 -47.56 -7.95 -22.85
C ASP A 89 -47.65 -9.48 -22.97
N ASP A 90 -48.69 -10.06 -22.36
CA ASP A 90 -49.55 -10.95 -23.16
C ASP A 90 -50.99 -10.85 -22.61
N ASP A 91 -51.71 -9.91 -23.21
CA ASP A 91 -53.15 -9.70 -23.13
C ASP A 91 -53.96 -10.97 -23.50
N GLU A 92 -55.03 -11.17 -22.73
CA GLU A 92 -56.29 -11.92 -23.00
C GLU A 92 -56.28 -13.44 -23.33
#